data_AF-A0A0D2B1F7-F1
#
_entry.id   AF-A0A0D2B1F7-F1
#
_cell.length_a   1.000
_cell.length_b   1.000
_cell.length_c   1.000
_cell.angle_alpha   90.00
_cell.angle_beta   90.00
_cell.angle_gamma   90.00
#
_symmetry.space_group_name_H-M   'P 1'
#
loop_
_entity.id
_entity.type
_entity.pdbx_description
1 polymer ?
#
loop_
_entity_poly.entity_id
_entity_poly.type
_entity_poly.pdbx_seq_one_letter_code
_entity_poly.pdbx_strand_id
1 'polypeptide(L)'
;MARLSRPRNPPGWCLLILAVLMVLRQIIAFIDVKPVMEEFNIRDENSVRLMAFCMGLVGLYNIIGALEDNWNVYWFSLLSRIVGSVVMYTLKGGWENLAHIEVATAVILAACMWWT
;
A
#
# COMPACT_ATOMS: atom_id res chain seq x y z
N MET A 1 -5.13 23.21 -23.04
CA MET A 1 -5.01 22.27 -21.90
C MET A 1 -5.37 20.88 -22.40
N ALA A 2 -4.38 20.01 -22.57
CA ALA A 2 -4.64 18.63 -22.98
C ALA A 2 -5.45 17.94 -21.88
N ARG A 3 -6.68 17.50 -22.19
CA ARG A 3 -7.39 16.57 -21.30
C ARG A 3 -6.59 15.27 -21.34
N LEU A 4 -5.88 14.96 -20.25
CA LEU A 4 -5.41 13.61 -19.99
C LEU A 4 -6.66 12.72 -20.03
N SER A 5 -6.89 12.06 -21.17
CA SER A 5 -7.97 11.10 -21.34
C SER A 5 -7.76 10.02 -20.28
N ARG A 6 -8.72 9.85 -19.38
CA ARG A 6 -8.65 8.78 -18.39
C ARG A 6 -8.55 7.45 -19.15
N PRO A 7 -7.66 6.55 -18.71
CA PRO A 7 -7.50 5.24 -19.32
C PRO A 7 -8.85 4.49 -19.34
N ARG A 8 -9.08 3.69 -20.40
CA ARG A 8 -10.42 3.28 -20.86
C ARG A 8 -11.02 2.18 -20.00
N ASN A 9 -10.15 1.35 -19.43
CA ASN A 9 -10.45 0.37 -18.42
C ASN A 9 -9.80 0.81 -17.09
N PRO A 10 -10.51 0.74 -15.98
CA PRO A 10 -9.95 0.99 -14.67
C PRO A 10 -9.13 -0.22 -14.16
N PRO A 11 -8.00 0.01 -13.45
CA PRO A 11 -7.14 -1.05 -12.93
C PRO A 11 -7.72 -1.74 -11.67
N GLY A 12 -9.04 -1.81 -11.54
CA GLY A 12 -9.73 -2.30 -10.33
C GLY A 12 -9.19 -3.62 -9.82
N TRP A 13 -8.96 -4.60 -10.70
CA TRP A 13 -8.37 -5.89 -10.33
C TRP A 13 -6.95 -5.80 -9.78
N CYS A 14 -6.11 -4.95 -10.37
CA CYS A 14 -4.73 -4.73 -9.91
C CYS A 14 -4.72 -4.10 -8.52
N LEU A 15 -5.57 -3.07 -8.30
CA LEU A 15 -5.72 -2.47 -6.98
C LEU A 15 -6.28 -3.47 -5.95
N LEU A 16 -7.29 -4.26 -6.34
CA LEU A 16 -7.93 -5.23 -5.47
C LEU A 16 -6.93 -6.28 -4.97
N ILE A 17 -6.13 -6.86 -5.86
CA ILE A 17 -5.12 -7.86 -5.50
C ILE A 17 -4.09 -7.26 -4.55
N LEU A 18 -3.55 -6.07 -4.86
CA LEU A 18 -2.57 -5.40 -4.00
C LEU A 18 -3.16 -5.07 -2.63
N ALA A 19 -4.40 -4.61 -2.58
CA ALA A 19 -5.08 -4.24 -1.34
C ALA A 19 -5.41 -5.46 -0.47
N VAL A 20 -5.85 -6.56 -1.06
CA VAL A 20 -6.10 -7.82 -0.33
C VAL A 20 -4.81 -8.37 0.27
N LEU A 21 -3.73 -8.43 -0.52
CA LEU A 21 -2.42 -8.89 -0.02
C LEU A 21 -1.91 -8.00 1.12
N MET A 22 -2.07 -6.69 1.00
CA MET A 22 -1.73 -5.72 2.04
C MET A 22 -2.53 -5.98 3.32
N VAL A 23 -3.86 -6.09 3.24
CA VAL A 23 -4.73 -6.33 4.40
C VAL A 23 -4.41 -7.66 5.07
N LEU A 24 -4.22 -8.74 4.30
CA LEU A 24 -3.84 -10.04 4.85
C LEU A 24 -2.52 -9.98 5.62
N ARG A 25 -1.52 -9.29 5.07
CA ARG A 25 -0.24 -9.08 5.76
C ARG A 25 -0.41 -8.32 7.07
N GLN A 26 -1.25 -7.28 7.09
CA GLN A 26 -1.49 -6.52 8.31
C GLN A 26 -2.27 -7.31 9.36
N ILE A 27 -3.22 -8.17 8.95
CA ILE A 27 -3.91 -9.07 9.88
C ILE A 27 -2.92 -10.02 10.55
N ILE A 28 -1.98 -10.59 9.79
CA ILE A 28 -0.91 -11.43 10.35
C ILE A 28 -0.08 -10.63 11.36
N ALA A 29 0.35 -9.42 10.98
CA ALA A 29 1.11 -8.52 11.86
C ALA A 29 0.35 -8.13 13.14
N PHE A 30 -0.98 -8.10 13.11
CA PHE A 30 -1.82 -7.86 14.29
C PHE A 30 -1.92 -9.06 15.24
N ILE A 31 -1.97 -10.27 14.68
CA ILE A 31 -2.07 -11.51 15.45
C ILE A 31 -0.72 -11.84 16.09
N ASP A 32 0.36 -11.74 15.31
CA ASP A 32 1.72 -11.94 15.77
C ASP A 32 2.68 -10.96 15.08
N VAL A 33 3.28 -10.08 15.87
CA VAL A 33 4.24 -9.09 15.39
C VAL A 33 5.62 -9.69 15.15
N LYS A 34 5.95 -10.84 15.77
CA LYS A 34 7.30 -11.41 15.76
C LYS A 34 7.82 -11.68 14.35
N PRO A 35 7.04 -12.26 13.41
CA PRO A 35 7.50 -12.48 12.05
C PRO A 35 7.90 -11.17 11.37
N VAL A 36 7.15 -10.09 11.58
CA VAL A 36 7.44 -8.77 10.99
C VAL A 36 8.65 -8.12 11.66
N MET A 37 8.75 -8.24 12.99
CA MET A 37 9.89 -7.73 13.75
C MET A 37 11.19 -8.44 13.37
N GLU A 38 11.14 -9.75 13.13
CA GLU A 38 12.29 -10.55 12.69
C GLU A 38 12.62 -10.31 11.21
N GLU A 39 11.63 -10.32 10.31
CA GLU A 39 11.78 -10.10 8.86
C GLU A 39 12.42 -8.73 8.59
N PHE A 40 11.99 -7.71 9.32
CA PHE A 40 12.45 -6.34 9.12
C PHE A 40 13.45 -5.88 10.16
N ASN A 41 13.80 -6.64 11.19
CA ASN A 41 14.66 -6.18 12.29
C ASN A 41 14.12 -4.89 12.96
N ILE A 42 12.81 -4.83 13.20
CA ILE A 42 12.14 -3.73 13.92
C ILE A 42 12.06 -4.10 15.40
N ARG A 43 12.58 -3.23 16.27
CA ARG A 43 12.67 -3.51 17.73
C ARG A 43 11.44 -3.10 18.54
N ASP A 44 10.61 -2.20 18.02
CA ASP A 44 9.46 -1.68 18.75
C ASP A 44 8.15 -2.29 18.26
N GLU A 45 7.54 -3.11 19.11
CA GLU A 45 6.27 -3.79 18.84
C GLU A 45 5.10 -2.82 18.64
N ASN A 46 5.04 -1.74 19.44
CA ASN A 46 3.94 -0.78 19.35
C ASN A 46 3.93 -0.05 18.00
N SER A 47 5.11 0.32 17.49
CA SER A 47 5.26 0.90 16.15
C SER A 47 4.82 -0.07 15.05
N VAL A 48 5.13 -1.37 15.16
CA VAL A 48 4.67 -2.39 14.20
C VAL A 48 3.14 -2.50 14.20
N ARG A 49 2.52 -2.55 15.38
CA ARG A 49 1.04 -2.61 15.50
C ARG A 49 0.38 -1.35 14.95
N LEU A 50 0.93 -0.16 15.25
CA LEU A 50 0.40 1.10 14.73
C LEU A 50 0.53 1.17 13.20
N MET A 51 1.68 0.78 12.65
CA MET A 51 1.84 0.74 11.20
C MET A 51 0.88 -0.25 10.56
N ALA A 52 0.73 -1.45 11.15
CA ALA A 52 -0.20 -2.46 10.66
C ALA A 52 -1.65 -1.96 10.68
N PHE A 53 -2.03 -1.21 11.71
CA PHE A 53 -3.33 -0.53 11.77
C PHE A 53 -3.51 0.45 10.60
N CYS A 54 -2.58 1.40 10.44
CA CYS A 54 -2.65 2.44 9.42
C CYS A 54 -2.68 1.84 8.00
N MET A 55 -1.79 0.89 7.73
CA MET A 55 -1.72 0.20 6.43
C MET A 55 -2.96 -0.67 6.19
N GLY A 56 -3.52 -1.27 7.23
CA GLY A 56 -4.75 -2.05 7.15
C GLY A 56 -5.94 -1.18 6.75
N LEU A 57 -6.09 0.00 7.35
CA LEU A 57 -7.14 0.96 6.99
C LEU A 57 -7.01 1.45 5.54
N VAL A 58 -5.79 1.78 5.10
CA VAL A 58 -5.52 2.16 3.71
C VAL A 58 -5.87 1.01 2.76
N GLY A 59 -5.50 -0.23 3.12
CA GLY A 59 -5.83 -1.43 2.36
C GLY A 59 -7.35 -1.65 2.24
N LEU A 60 -8.10 -1.52 3.32
CA LEU A 60 -9.56 -1.63 3.29
C LEU A 60 -10.21 -0.56 2.42
N TYR A 61 -9.75 0.69 2.53
CA TYR A 61 -10.23 1.78 1.67
C TYR A 61 -9.94 1.51 0.19
N ASN A 62 -8.77 0.96 -0.12
CA ASN A 62 -8.39 0.55 -1.47
C ASN A 62 -9.28 -0.57 -2.02
N ILE A 63 -9.68 -1.55 -1.19
CA ILE A 63 -10.62 -2.60 -1.59
C ILE A 63 -11.96 -1.99 -2.01
N ILE A 64 -12.51 -1.08 -1.19
CA ILE A 64 -13.78 -0.42 -1.50
C ILE A 64 -13.67 0.34 -2.83
N GLY A 65 -12.62 1.15 -3.00
CA GLY A 65 -12.45 1.89 -4.25
C GLY A 65 -12.13 1.04 -5.47
N ALA A 66 -11.55 -0.15 -5.29
CA ALA A 66 -11.38 -1.12 -6.35
C ALA A 66 -12.71 -1.74 -6.79
N LEU A 67 -13.63 -2.00 -5.86
CA LEU A 67 -14.98 -2.51 -6.16
C LEU A 67 -15.88 -1.46 -6.79
N GLU A 68 -15.71 -0.19 -6.41
CA GLU A 68 -16.44 0.95 -6.99
C GLU A 68 -15.84 1.47 -8.30
N ASP A 69 -14.72 0.90 -8.74
CA ASP A 69 -14.02 1.29 -9.95
C ASP A 69 -13.65 2.79 -10.01
N ASN A 70 -13.26 3.32 -8.84
CA ASN A 70 -13.15 4.75 -8.63
C ASN A 70 -11.72 5.26 -8.87
N TRP A 71 -11.54 6.07 -9.91
CA TRP A 71 -10.25 6.69 -10.26
C TRP A 71 -9.63 7.53 -9.14
N ASN A 72 -10.44 8.18 -8.29
CA ASN A 72 -9.91 8.95 -7.18
C ASN A 72 -9.24 8.03 -6.15
N VAL A 73 -9.75 6.81 -5.97
CA VAL A 73 -9.15 5.85 -5.05
C VAL A 73 -7.86 5.27 -5.62
N TYR A 74 -7.73 5.06 -6.94
CA TYR A 74 -6.44 4.67 -7.54
C TYR A 74 -5.36 5.72 -7.29
N TRP A 75 -5.68 7.01 -7.47
CA TRP A 75 -4.74 8.10 -7.17
C TRP A 75 -4.41 8.20 -5.68
N PHE A 76 -5.41 8.10 -4.80
CA PHE A 76 -5.18 8.04 -3.36
C PHE A 76 -4.29 6.86 -2.99
N SER A 77 -4.51 5.70 -3.61
CA SER A 77 -3.76 4.48 -3.36
C SER A 77 -2.30 4.59 -3.82
N LEU A 78 -2.05 5.25 -4.94
CA LEU A 78 -0.70 5.54 -5.41
C LEU A 78 0.01 6.53 -4.48
N LEU A 79 -0.66 7.63 -4.13
CA LEU A 79 -0.10 8.66 -3.26
C LEU A 79 0.18 8.17 -1.84
N SER A 80 -0.73 7.37 -1.27
CA SER A 80 -0.57 6.82 0.09
C SER A 80 0.65 5.89 0.19
N ARG A 81 0.96 5.12 -0.86
CA ARG A 81 2.19 4.30 -0.92
C ARG A 81 3.45 5.16 -0.98
N ILE A 82 3.45 6.21 -1.80
CA ILE A 82 4.59 7.13 -1.91
C ILE A 82 4.82 7.83 -0.55
N VAL A 83 3.77 8.39 0.04
CA VAL A 83 3.83 9.05 1.35
C VAL A 83 4.25 8.06 2.44
N GLY A 84 3.69 6.85 2.45
CA GLY A 84 4.05 5.78 3.38
C GLY A 84 5.53 5.40 3.27
N SER A 85 6.03 5.27 2.04
CA SER A 85 7.45 4.98 1.78
C SER A 85 8.36 6.08 2.33
N VAL A 86 8.01 7.35 2.15
CA VAL A 86 8.77 8.48 2.70
C VAL A 86 8.78 8.40 4.23
N VAL A 87 7.64 8.16 4.87
CA VAL A 87 7.58 8.00 6.34
C VAL A 87 8.47 6.84 6.78
N MET A 88 8.39 5.68 6.12
CA MET A 88 9.21 4.52 6.45
C MET A 88 10.72 4.79 6.29
N TYR A 89 11.14 5.53 5.27
CA TYR A 89 12.53 5.98 5.13
C TYR A 89 12.97 6.91 6.27
N THR A 90 12.07 7.77 6.78
CA THR A 90 12.40 8.64 7.93
C THR A 90 12.58 7.86 9.23
N LEU A 91 11.86 6.73 9.40
CA LEU A 91 11.96 5.88 10.58
C LEU A 91 13.24 5.03 10.60
N LYS A 92 13.89 4.85 9.44
CA LYS A 92 15.17 4.14 9.25
C LYS A 92 15.18 2.68 9.72
N GLY A 93 16.29 1.99 9.47
CA GLY A 93 16.51 0.61 9.90
C GLY A 93 15.58 -0.34 9.16
N GLY A 94 14.81 -1.14 9.90
CA GLY A 94 13.89 -2.12 9.31
C GLY A 94 12.81 -1.57 8.39
N TRP A 95 12.41 -0.32 8.64
CA TRP A 95 11.38 0.36 7.88
C TRP A 95 11.80 0.64 6.43
N GLU A 96 13.10 0.79 6.15
CA GLU A 96 13.60 1.06 4.78
C GLU A 96 13.30 -0.10 3.82
N ASN A 97 13.40 -1.34 4.31
CA ASN A 97 13.05 -2.52 3.54
C ASN A 97 11.55 -2.57 3.20
N LEU A 98 10.69 -2.15 4.15
CA LEU A 98 9.26 -2.05 3.91
C LEU A 98 8.94 -0.92 2.92
N ALA A 99 9.68 0.19 2.98
CA ALA A 99 9.56 1.30 2.03
C ALA A 99 9.83 0.84 0.58
N HIS A 100 10.82 -0.02 0.36
CA HIS A 100 11.09 -0.58 -0.97
C HIS A 100 9.91 -1.37 -1.54
N ILE A 101 9.19 -2.11 -0.69
CA ILE A 101 8.00 -2.87 -1.10
C ILE A 101 6.86 -1.91 -1.46
N GLU A 102 6.65 -0.86 -0.66
CA GLU A 102 5.64 0.16 -0.93
C GLU A 102 5.92 0.91 -2.25
N VAL A 103 7.18 1.29 -2.52
CA VAL A 103 7.58 1.88 -3.80
C VAL A 103 7.36 0.90 -4.96
N ALA A 104 7.75 -0.37 -4.81
CA ALA A 104 7.55 -1.37 -5.85
C ALA A 104 6.06 -1.56 -6.20
N THR A 105 5.19 -1.65 -5.18
CA THR A 105 3.75 -1.76 -5.41
C THR A 105 3.13 -0.49 -5.98
N ALA A 106 3.67 0.69 -5.66
CA ALA A 106 3.28 1.96 -6.30
C ALA A 106 3.63 1.97 -7.79
N VAL A 107 4.82 1.50 -8.17
CA VAL A 107 5.23 1.39 -9.58
C VAL A 107 4.33 0.42 -10.34
N ILE A 108 4.00 -0.73 -9.76
CA ILE A 108 3.08 -1.70 -10.36
C ILE A 108 1.70 -1.07 -10.58
N LEU A 109 1.16 -0.38 -9.58
CA LEU A 109 -0.14 0.29 -9.69
C LEU A 109 -0.11 1.40 -10.75
N ALA A 110 0.96 2.21 -10.80
CA ALA A 110 1.11 3.25 -11.82
C ALA A 110 1.19 2.65 -13.24
N ALA A 111 1.87 1.53 -13.41
CA ALA A 111 1.90 0.80 -14.69
C ALA A 111 0.52 0.26 -15.06
N CYS A 112 -0.21 -0.33 -14.10
CA CYS A 112 -1.60 -0.75 -14.30
C CYS A 112 -2.49 0.43 -14.71
N MET A 113 -2.36 1.58 -14.05
CA MET A 113 -3.10 2.80 -14.36
C MET A 113 -2.75 3.37 -15.74
N TRP A 114 -1.52 3.19 -16.24
CA TRP A 114 -1.10 3.71 -17.54
C TRP A 114 -1.51 2.80 -18.71
N TRP A 115 -1.51 1.49 -18.49
CA TRP A 115 -1.76 0.49 -19.53
C TRP A 115 -3.24 0.33 -19.91
N THR A 116 -4.15 0.54 -18.94
CA THR A 116 -5.58 0.25 -19.12
C THR A 116 -6.34 1.36 -19.84
#